data_AF-A0A9E1IHM9-F1
#
_entry.id   AF-A0A9E1IHM9-F1
#
_cell.length_a   1.000
_cell.length_b   1.000
_cell.length_c   1.000
_cell.angle_alpha   90.00
_cell.angle_beta   90.00
_cell.angle_gamma   90.00
#
_symmetry.space_group_name_H-M   'P 1'
#
loop_
_entity.id
_entity.type
_entity.pdbx_description
1 polymer ?
#
loop_
_entity_poly.entity_id
_entity_poly.type
_entity_poly.pdbx_seq_one_letter_code
_entity_poly.pdbx_strand_id
1 'polypeptide(L)'
;HLDHFGVTRFVVHLRDPRQVTLSWTRYLEKIIGIAEPPDSTATIRRYWRHSLKHSPLRGGLVALARVLERTAHLGHPPAARYSDQILATSMYPFPKEYGHWDLSRRIDWQLEYFLPDVVSWMEAWLAIIDDPTSPFDILLTNYRQLHQAPDQLFRQIYAFYDLKDDPPPIVQPTVGQLHYRKGEIDEWKRVFSPEQIARAHQIIPTALLQRFNT
;
A
#
# COMPACT_ATOMS: atom_id res chain seq x y z
N HIS A 1 5.14 -17.58 11.94
CA HIS A 1 5.47 -17.25 13.33
C HIS A 1 6.47 -16.10 13.36
N LEU A 2 5.97 -14.86 13.46
CA LEU A 2 6.77 -13.69 13.84
C LEU A 2 7.17 -13.73 15.32
N ASP A 3 6.46 -14.52 16.11
CA ASP A 3 6.79 -14.82 17.52
C ASP A 3 8.18 -15.46 17.68
N HIS A 4 8.67 -16.15 16.63
CA HIS A 4 10.04 -16.66 16.61
C HIS A 4 11.09 -15.54 16.59
N PHE A 5 10.72 -14.36 16.09
CA PHE A 5 11.54 -13.14 16.13
C PHE A 5 11.12 -12.20 17.27
N GLY A 6 10.13 -12.58 18.10
CA GLY A 6 9.62 -11.76 19.20
C GLY A 6 8.90 -10.48 18.79
N VAL A 7 8.50 -10.33 17.52
CA VAL A 7 7.80 -9.13 17.05
C VAL A 7 6.30 -9.32 17.25
N THR A 8 5.75 -8.68 18.29
CA THR A 8 4.32 -8.73 18.63
C THR A 8 3.62 -7.39 18.44
N ARG A 9 4.36 -6.30 18.21
CA ARG A 9 3.81 -4.95 18.03
C ARG A 9 3.96 -4.46 16.60
N PHE A 10 2.88 -4.01 15.99
CA PHE A 10 2.86 -3.47 14.62
C PHE A 10 2.20 -2.11 14.56
N VAL A 11 2.75 -1.22 13.73
CA VAL A 11 2.03 -0.04 13.26
C VAL A 11 1.53 -0.33 11.85
N VAL A 12 0.21 -0.34 11.66
CA VAL A 12 -0.41 -0.48 10.34
C VAL A 12 -0.88 0.91 9.92
N HIS A 13 -0.31 1.43 8.83
CA HIS A 13 -0.64 2.75 8.31
C HIS A 13 -1.47 2.61 7.03
N LEU A 14 -2.75 2.97 7.10
CA LEU A 14 -3.68 2.83 5.98
C LEU A 14 -4.00 4.17 5.31
N ARG A 15 -4.42 4.08 4.04
CA ARG A 15 -4.88 5.22 3.25
C ARG A 15 -6.11 4.77 2.46
N ASP A 16 -6.98 5.73 2.15
CA ASP A 16 -8.12 5.49 1.25
C ASP A 16 -7.68 4.70 0.00
N PRO A 17 -8.32 3.56 -0.32
CA PRO A 17 -7.89 2.68 -1.40
C PRO A 17 -7.94 3.36 -2.78
N ARG A 18 -8.83 4.33 -3.01
CA ARG A 18 -8.86 5.13 -4.25
C ARG A 18 -7.64 6.03 -4.34
N GLN A 19 -7.25 6.60 -3.21
CA GLN A 19 -6.07 7.44 -3.13
C GLN A 19 -4.77 6.63 -3.30
N VAL A 20 -4.70 5.41 -2.75
CA VAL A 20 -3.61 4.46 -3.01
C VAL A 20 -3.53 4.13 -4.50
N THR A 21 -4.67 3.80 -5.11
CA THR A 21 -4.79 3.52 -6.55
C THR A 21 -4.27 4.67 -7.39
N LEU A 22 -4.76 5.90 -7.15
CA LEU A 22 -4.31 7.09 -7.87
C LEU A 22 -2.80 7.37 -7.68
N SER A 23 -2.29 7.16 -6.47
CA SER A 23 -0.86 7.32 -6.19
C SER A 23 -0.03 6.34 -7.00
N TRP A 24 -0.49 5.09 -7.11
CA TRP A 24 0.20 4.04 -7.85
C TRP A 24 0.15 4.25 -9.36
N THR A 25 -0.99 4.65 -9.91
CA THR A 25 -1.13 5.00 -11.34
C THR A 25 -0.07 6.02 -11.77
N ARG A 26 0.14 7.07 -10.95
CA ARG A 26 1.08 8.16 -11.24
C ARG A 26 2.53 7.75 -11.01
N TYR A 27 2.78 6.87 -10.05
CA TYR A 27 4.10 6.32 -9.85
C TYR A 27 4.53 5.44 -11.04
N LEU A 28 3.63 4.60 -11.53
CA LEU A 28 3.88 3.74 -12.69
C LEU A 28 4.10 4.56 -13.97
N GLU A 29 3.37 5.67 -14.16
CA GLU A 29 3.66 6.63 -15.23
C GLU A 29 5.12 7.08 -15.22
N LYS A 30 5.66 7.43 -14.05
CA LYS A 30 7.06 7.83 -13.92
C LYS A 30 8.02 6.68 -14.24
N ILE A 31 7.77 5.47 -13.74
CA ILE A 31 8.66 4.32 -13.97
C ILE A 31 8.63 3.88 -15.44
N ILE A 32 7.44 3.77 -16.01
CA ILE A 32 7.24 3.29 -17.38
C ILE A 32 7.70 4.36 -18.37
N GLY A 33 7.45 5.64 -18.10
CA GLY A 33 7.92 6.75 -18.94
C GLY A 33 9.44 6.92 -18.97
N ILE A 34 10.18 6.42 -17.96
CA ILE A 34 11.66 6.36 -17.99
C ILE A 34 12.17 5.22 -18.88
N ALA A 35 11.32 4.23 -19.18
CA ALA A 35 11.65 3.07 -19.99
C ALA A 35 11.16 3.26 -21.45
N GLU A 36 11.96 3.87 -22.33
CA GLU A 36 11.67 3.77 -23.77
C GLU A 36 11.73 2.28 -24.20
N PRO A 37 10.76 1.75 -24.99
CA PRO A 37 10.55 0.31 -25.05
C PRO A 37 11.35 -0.36 -26.18
N PRO A 38 11.65 -1.67 -26.02
CA PRO A 38 10.64 -2.64 -26.45
C PRO A 38 10.03 -3.51 -25.34
N ASP A 39 10.50 -3.45 -24.09
CA ASP A 39 10.05 -4.38 -23.06
C ASP A 39 9.98 -3.75 -21.65
N SER A 40 8.95 -2.92 -21.45
CA SER A 40 8.62 -2.28 -20.16
C SER A 40 8.55 -3.29 -19.01
N THR A 41 8.13 -4.54 -19.30
CA THR A 41 8.08 -5.64 -18.33
C THR A 41 9.47 -6.03 -17.82
N ALA A 42 10.47 -6.11 -18.71
CA ALA A 42 11.84 -6.43 -18.33
C ALA A 42 12.51 -5.30 -17.52
N THR A 43 12.23 -4.05 -17.87
CA THR A 43 12.77 -2.86 -17.17
C THR A 43 12.19 -2.72 -15.76
N ILE A 44 10.88 -2.88 -15.60
CA ILE A 44 10.25 -2.91 -14.27
C ILE A 44 10.85 -4.07 -13.44
N ARG A 45 11.06 -5.27 -14.05
CA ARG A 45 11.65 -6.43 -13.35
C ARG A 45 13.07 -6.16 -12.88
N ARG A 46 13.87 -5.42 -13.66
CA ARG A 46 15.24 -5.03 -13.33
C ARG A 46 15.28 -4.00 -12.21
N TYR A 47 14.40 -3.00 -12.25
CA TYR A 47 14.26 -2.01 -11.18
C TYR A 47 13.91 -2.68 -9.85
N TRP A 48 12.93 -3.58 -9.82
CA TRP A 48 12.56 -4.32 -8.61
C TRP A 48 13.71 -5.18 -8.07
N ARG A 49 14.40 -5.93 -8.93
CA ARG A 49 15.58 -6.72 -8.51
C ARG A 49 16.68 -5.85 -7.89
N HIS A 50 16.88 -4.64 -8.38
CA HIS A 50 17.87 -3.70 -7.86
C HIS A 50 17.42 -3.09 -6.52
N SER A 51 16.19 -2.58 -6.43
CA SER A 51 15.63 -1.96 -5.21
C SER A 51 15.52 -2.93 -4.04
N LEU A 52 15.21 -4.21 -4.30
CA LEU A 52 15.18 -5.27 -3.28
C LEU A 52 16.57 -5.67 -2.76
N LYS A 53 17.63 -5.43 -3.54
CA LYS A 53 19.01 -5.79 -3.16
C LYS A 53 19.59 -4.82 -2.13
N HIS A 54 19.05 -3.60 -2.05
CA HIS A 54 19.56 -2.51 -1.21
C HIS A 54 18.53 -2.00 -0.19
N SER A 55 17.36 -2.62 -0.09
CA SER A 55 16.32 -2.19 0.86
C SER A 55 16.54 -2.79 2.26
N PRO A 56 16.54 -1.98 3.34
CA PRO A 56 16.55 -2.46 4.72
C PRO A 56 15.25 -3.20 5.12
N LEU A 57 14.19 -3.09 4.31
CA LEU A 57 12.88 -3.76 4.52
C LEU A 57 12.84 -5.21 4.01
N ARG A 58 13.95 -5.72 3.46
CA ARG A 58 14.04 -7.09 2.93
C ARG A 58 13.70 -8.15 3.99
N GLY A 59 14.01 -7.89 5.26
CA GLY A 59 13.62 -8.74 6.38
C GLY A 59 12.12 -8.71 6.67
N GLY A 60 11.49 -7.53 6.65
CA GLY A 60 10.07 -7.35 6.94
C GLY A 60 9.15 -7.93 5.86
N LEU A 61 9.51 -7.78 4.58
CA LEU A 61 8.75 -8.35 3.46
C LEU A 61 8.81 -9.88 3.42
N VAL A 62 9.98 -10.48 3.72
CA VAL A 62 10.14 -11.94 3.82
C VAL A 62 9.44 -12.49 5.07
N ALA A 63 9.34 -11.70 6.13
CA ALA A 63 8.64 -12.11 7.35
C ALA A 63 7.11 -12.05 7.17
N LEU A 64 6.58 -11.02 6.52
CA LEU A 64 5.15 -10.86 6.20
C LEU A 64 4.66 -11.92 5.20
N ALA A 65 5.44 -12.14 4.14
CA ALA A 65 5.32 -13.25 3.20
C ALA A 65 5.08 -14.61 3.88
N ARG A 66 5.94 -14.96 4.85
CA ARG A 66 5.89 -16.25 5.55
C ARG A 66 4.80 -16.35 6.62
N VAL A 67 4.33 -15.22 7.15
CA VAL A 67 3.16 -15.16 8.05
C VAL A 67 1.91 -15.53 7.30
N LEU A 68 1.77 -14.94 6.12
CA LEU A 68 0.66 -15.12 5.22
C LEU A 68 0.61 -16.56 4.64
N GLU A 69 1.74 -17.13 4.21
CA GLU A 69 1.82 -18.55 3.82
C GLU A 69 1.29 -19.54 4.87
N ARG A 70 1.39 -19.19 6.15
CA ARG A 70 1.16 -20.10 7.28
C ARG A 70 -0.06 -19.74 8.12
N THR A 71 -0.92 -18.81 7.73
CA THR A 71 -2.29 -18.70 8.30
C THR A 71 -3.33 -19.39 7.42
N ALA A 72 -2.89 -20.00 6.31
CA ALA A 72 -3.70 -20.76 5.34
C ALA A 72 -4.53 -21.92 5.92
N HIS A 73 -4.17 -22.43 7.10
CA HIS A 73 -4.89 -23.52 7.78
C HIS A 73 -6.04 -23.04 8.68
N LEU A 74 -6.21 -21.72 8.86
CA LEU A 74 -7.32 -21.12 9.62
C LEU A 74 -8.58 -20.87 8.75
N GLY A 75 -8.69 -21.51 7.58
CA GLY A 75 -9.88 -21.45 6.73
C GLY A 75 -10.05 -20.18 5.89
N HIS A 76 -9.12 -19.22 5.98
CA HIS A 76 -9.02 -18.08 5.06
C HIS A 76 -8.09 -18.41 3.87
N PRO A 77 -8.35 -17.87 2.66
CA PRO A 77 -7.65 -18.28 1.45
C PRO A 77 -6.13 -18.14 1.61
N PRO A 78 -5.35 -19.12 1.12
CA PRO A 78 -3.98 -19.35 1.55
C PRO A 78 -3.09 -18.18 1.14
N ALA A 79 -2.46 -17.54 2.12
CA ALA A 79 -1.61 -16.41 1.85
C ALA A 79 -0.16 -16.81 1.44
N ALA A 80 -0.05 -18.03 0.89
CA ALA A 80 0.98 -18.45 -0.08
C ALA A 80 0.87 -17.72 -1.43
N ARG A 81 -0.16 -16.90 -1.62
CA ARG A 81 -0.18 -15.88 -2.67
C ARG A 81 0.58 -14.61 -2.33
N TYR A 82 0.99 -14.39 -1.08
CA TYR A 82 1.49 -13.08 -0.61
C TYR A 82 3.00 -13.04 -0.32
N SER A 83 3.70 -14.17 -0.30
CA SER A 83 5.16 -14.23 -0.19
C SER A 83 5.88 -14.08 -1.51
N ASP A 84 5.28 -14.65 -2.54
CA ASP A 84 5.66 -14.44 -3.93
C ASP A 84 5.27 -13.02 -4.41
N GLN A 85 4.49 -12.24 -3.67
CA GLN A 85 4.12 -10.84 -4.01
C GLN A 85 5.25 -9.80 -3.99
N ILE A 86 6.49 -10.22 -3.73
CA ILE A 86 7.69 -9.47 -4.17
C ILE A 86 7.68 -9.28 -5.71
N LEU A 87 6.82 -10.02 -6.43
CA LEU A 87 6.48 -9.97 -7.84
C LEU A 87 5.53 -8.83 -8.28
N ALA A 88 5.71 -7.60 -7.82
CA ALA A 88 5.01 -6.45 -8.40
C ALA A 88 5.34 -6.19 -9.90
N THR A 89 6.13 -7.06 -10.53
CA THR A 89 6.28 -7.16 -12.00
C THR A 89 5.77 -8.45 -12.65
N SER A 90 5.11 -9.34 -11.91
CA SER A 90 4.50 -10.55 -12.49
C SER A 90 3.02 -10.71 -12.19
N MET A 91 2.40 -9.87 -11.35
CA MET A 91 1.00 -10.11 -10.96
C MET A 91 -0.04 -9.53 -11.91
N TYR A 92 0.32 -8.54 -12.73
CA TYR A 92 -0.52 -8.09 -13.82
C TYR A 92 0.34 -7.92 -15.07
N PRO A 93 0.03 -8.61 -16.19
CA PRO A 93 0.63 -8.27 -17.45
C PRO A 93 0.12 -6.89 -17.82
N PHE A 94 0.86 -5.84 -17.47
CA PHE A 94 0.59 -4.51 -17.98
C PHE A 94 0.49 -4.62 -19.50
N PRO A 95 -0.60 -4.12 -20.11
CA PRO A 95 -0.68 -4.04 -21.55
C PRO A 95 0.55 -3.31 -22.08
N LYS A 96 1.08 -3.73 -23.24
CA LYS A 96 2.30 -3.15 -23.81
C LYS A 96 2.14 -1.63 -24.00
N GLU A 97 0.92 -1.23 -24.30
CA GLU A 97 0.45 0.12 -24.51
C GLU A 97 0.11 0.90 -23.23
N TYR A 98 0.19 0.29 -22.04
CA TYR A 98 -0.16 0.95 -20.76
C TYR A 98 0.59 2.28 -20.56
N GLY A 99 1.86 2.32 -20.96
CA GLY A 99 2.70 3.52 -20.93
C GLY A 99 2.22 4.64 -21.86
N HIS A 100 1.46 4.32 -22.90
CA HIS A 100 0.93 5.29 -23.88
C HIS A 100 -0.50 5.73 -23.60
N TRP A 101 -1.19 5.06 -22.67
CA TRP A 101 -2.53 5.44 -22.26
C TRP A 101 -2.54 6.80 -21.56
N ASP A 102 -3.62 7.55 -21.76
CA ASP A 102 -3.89 8.71 -20.93
C ASP A 102 -4.16 8.28 -19.47
N LEU A 103 -4.17 9.26 -18.57
CA LEU A 103 -4.38 9.00 -17.15
C LEU A 103 -5.71 8.30 -16.88
N SER A 104 -6.78 8.67 -17.58
CA SER A 104 -8.11 8.13 -17.34
C SER A 104 -8.14 6.64 -17.63
N ARG A 105 -7.61 6.23 -18.79
CA ARG A 105 -7.53 4.83 -19.19
C ARG A 105 -6.63 4.01 -18.27
N ARG A 106 -5.54 4.59 -17.76
CA ARG A 106 -4.71 3.94 -16.75
C ARG A 106 -5.44 3.76 -15.42
N ILE A 107 -6.26 4.75 -15.00
CA ILE A 107 -7.10 4.63 -13.80
C ILE A 107 -8.12 3.50 -13.99
N ASP A 108 -8.81 3.42 -15.13
CA ASP A 108 -9.76 2.35 -15.40
C ASP A 108 -9.15 0.96 -15.21
N TRP A 109 -7.96 0.75 -15.77
CA TRP A 109 -7.24 -0.50 -15.61
C TRP A 109 -6.82 -0.74 -14.16
N GLN A 110 -6.39 0.29 -13.43
CA GLN A 110 -6.02 0.15 -12.02
C GLN A 110 -7.24 -0.16 -11.15
N LEU A 111 -8.42 0.38 -11.46
CA LEU A 111 -9.66 0.02 -10.80
C LEU A 111 -10.06 -1.43 -11.06
N GLU A 112 -9.82 -1.93 -12.27
CA GLU A 112 -10.16 -3.31 -12.65
C GLU A 112 -9.21 -4.34 -12.03
N TYR A 113 -7.90 -4.06 -12.04
CA TYR A 113 -6.90 -5.06 -11.70
C TYR A 113 -6.23 -4.84 -10.34
N PHE A 114 -5.95 -3.58 -9.95
CA PHE A 114 -5.14 -3.29 -8.76
C PHE A 114 -5.98 -2.96 -7.52
N LEU A 115 -7.05 -2.17 -7.68
CA LEU A 115 -7.91 -1.77 -6.56
C LEU A 115 -8.48 -2.97 -5.79
N PRO A 116 -8.96 -4.06 -6.42
CA PRO A 116 -9.46 -5.23 -5.68
C PRO A 116 -8.42 -5.83 -4.73
N ASP A 117 -7.15 -5.86 -5.15
CA ASP A 117 -6.07 -6.43 -4.33
C ASP A 117 -5.66 -5.47 -3.20
N VAL A 118 -5.69 -4.15 -3.44
CA VAL A 118 -5.55 -3.16 -2.38
C VAL A 118 -6.65 -3.35 -1.33
N VAL A 119 -7.90 -3.49 -1.76
CA VAL A 119 -9.04 -3.72 -0.86
C VAL A 119 -8.87 -5.01 -0.08
N SER A 120 -8.57 -6.11 -0.75
CA SER A 120 -8.36 -7.42 -0.11
C SER A 120 -7.24 -7.39 0.93
N TRP A 121 -6.12 -6.72 0.62
CA TRP A 121 -5.01 -6.54 1.55
C TRP A 121 -5.43 -5.72 2.78
N MET A 122 -6.20 -4.65 2.59
CA MET A 122 -6.69 -3.82 3.70
C MET A 122 -7.68 -4.58 4.58
N GLU A 123 -8.62 -5.32 4.00
CA GLU A 123 -9.56 -6.14 4.76
C GLU A 123 -8.86 -7.23 5.57
N ALA A 124 -7.82 -7.87 5.02
CA ALA A 124 -7.04 -8.87 5.74
C ALA A 124 -6.35 -8.27 6.98
N TRP A 125 -5.78 -7.07 6.88
CA TRP A 125 -5.21 -6.39 8.04
C TRP A 125 -6.26 -6.00 9.07
N LEU A 126 -7.40 -5.47 8.61
CA LEU A 126 -8.48 -5.08 9.50
C LEU A 126 -9.06 -6.28 10.25
N ALA A 127 -9.19 -7.44 9.58
CA ALA A 127 -9.62 -8.67 10.24
C ALA A 127 -8.67 -9.07 11.40
N ILE A 128 -7.35 -8.92 11.22
CA ILE A 128 -6.37 -9.18 12.29
C ILE A 128 -6.47 -8.15 13.41
N ILE A 129 -6.70 -6.88 13.06
CA ILE A 129 -6.83 -5.77 14.03
C ILE A 129 -8.11 -5.92 14.87
N ASP A 130 -9.20 -6.34 14.24
CA ASP A 130 -10.50 -6.49 14.88
C ASP A 130 -10.64 -7.83 15.63
N ASP A 131 -9.73 -8.78 15.44
CA ASP A 131 -9.74 -10.08 16.12
C ASP A 131 -9.19 -9.97 17.55
N PRO A 132 -10.03 -10.12 18.59
CA PRO A 132 -9.59 -10.03 19.99
C PRO A 132 -8.68 -11.18 20.42
N THR A 133 -8.60 -12.25 19.61
CA THR A 133 -7.72 -13.41 19.85
C THR A 133 -6.36 -13.26 19.17
N SER A 134 -6.17 -12.19 18.38
CA SER A 134 -4.91 -11.88 17.73
C SER A 134 -3.79 -11.76 18.77
N PRO A 135 -2.65 -12.45 18.58
CA PRO A 135 -1.50 -12.33 19.47
C PRO A 135 -0.72 -11.02 19.26
N PHE A 136 -1.17 -10.18 18.32
CA PHE A 136 -0.50 -8.95 17.94
C PHE A 136 -1.15 -7.73 18.59
N ASP A 137 -0.32 -6.87 19.15
CA ASP A 137 -0.69 -5.52 19.51
C ASP A 137 -0.50 -4.64 18.27
N ILE A 138 -1.57 -3.99 17.80
CA ILE A 138 -1.55 -3.27 16.51
C ILE A 138 -2.06 -1.85 16.70
N LEU A 139 -1.19 -0.87 16.46
CA LEU A 139 -1.56 0.52 16.31
C LEU A 139 -1.99 0.78 14.86
N LEU A 140 -3.30 0.90 14.64
CA LEU A 140 -3.85 1.36 13.38
C LEU A 140 -3.75 2.89 13.28
N THR A 141 -3.10 3.36 12.21
CA THR A 141 -2.95 4.79 11.88
C THR A 141 -3.41 5.04 10.45
N ASN A 142 -3.62 6.30 10.07
CA ASN A 142 -3.99 6.62 8.70
C ASN A 142 -3.35 7.89 8.12
N TYR A 143 -3.37 7.98 6.79
CA TYR A 143 -2.76 9.09 6.04
C TYR A 143 -3.33 10.46 6.39
N ARG A 144 -4.62 10.53 6.77
CA ARG A 144 -5.26 11.79 7.16
C ARG A 144 -4.69 12.30 8.49
N GLN A 145 -4.48 11.41 9.47
CA GLN A 145 -3.79 11.75 10.73
C GLN A 145 -2.37 12.25 10.47
N LEU A 146 -1.62 11.57 9.59
CA LEU A 146 -0.27 12.01 9.21
C LEU A 146 -0.26 13.43 8.64
N HIS A 147 -1.26 13.80 7.85
CA HIS A 147 -1.33 15.13 7.26
C HIS A 147 -1.84 16.20 8.25
N GLN A 148 -2.78 15.85 9.12
CA GLN A 148 -3.45 16.82 10.00
C GLN A 148 -2.69 17.09 11.30
N ALA A 149 -2.10 16.05 11.90
CA ALA A 149 -1.41 16.13 13.18
C ALA A 149 -0.16 15.21 13.17
N PRO A 150 0.80 15.46 12.28
CA PRO A 150 1.98 14.60 12.12
C PRO A 150 2.73 14.41 13.46
N ASP A 151 2.97 15.47 14.23
CA ASP A 151 3.67 15.36 15.52
C ASP A 151 2.92 14.47 16.52
N GLN A 152 1.59 14.55 16.55
CA GLN A 152 0.77 13.72 17.43
C GLN A 152 0.83 12.25 17.00
N LEU A 153 0.77 11.97 15.69
CA LEU A 153 0.91 10.62 15.16
C LEU A 153 2.26 10.00 15.55
N PHE A 154 3.36 10.73 15.40
CA PHE A 154 4.68 10.21 15.77
C PHE A 154 4.82 10.01 17.28
N ARG A 155 4.27 10.89 18.12
CA ARG A 155 4.21 10.66 19.57
C ARG A 155 3.39 9.41 19.93
N GLN A 156 2.29 9.15 19.24
CA GLN A 156 1.50 7.93 19.42
C GLN A 156 2.31 6.68 19.06
N ILE A 157 3.05 6.71 17.95
CA ILE A 157 3.93 5.62 17.53
C ILE A 157 5.05 5.39 18.56
N TYR A 158 5.64 6.45 19.10
CA TYR A 158 6.69 6.35 20.12
C TYR A 158 6.15 5.76 21.41
N ALA A 159 4.99 6.24 21.88
CA ALA A 159 4.31 5.69 23.04
C ALA A 159 3.95 4.21 22.86
N PHE A 160 3.48 3.82 21.68
CA PHE A 160 3.15 2.44 21.35
C PHE A 160 4.36 1.48 21.42
N TYR A 161 5.56 1.97 21.10
CA TYR A 161 6.80 1.22 21.23
C TYR A 161 7.53 1.44 22.56
N ASP A 162 6.92 2.12 23.54
CA ASP A 162 7.54 2.48 24.82
C ASP A 162 8.87 3.25 24.65
N LEU A 163 9.02 4.04 23.58
CA LEU A 163 10.21 4.85 23.33
C LEU A 163 10.19 6.07 24.26
N LYS A 164 11.33 6.32 24.93
CA LYS A 164 11.46 7.39 25.94
C LYS A 164 11.87 8.74 25.34
N ASP A 165 12.43 8.72 24.14
CA ASP A 165 12.86 9.93 23.45
C ASP A 165 11.67 10.65 22.81
N ASP A 166 11.81 11.94 22.54
CA ASP A 166 10.86 12.64 21.69
C ASP A 166 11.09 12.28 20.22
N PRO A 167 10.03 12.18 19.40
CA PRO A 167 10.19 12.02 17.98
C PRO A 167 10.96 13.20 17.38
N PRO A 168 11.87 12.97 16.43
CA PRO A 168 12.59 14.05 15.77
C PRO A 168 11.61 14.98 15.04
N PRO A 169 11.97 16.26 14.86
CA PRO A 169 11.14 17.21 14.12
C PRO A 169 10.91 16.70 12.70
N ILE A 170 9.66 16.83 12.25
CA ILE A 170 9.23 16.29 10.96
C ILE A 170 9.65 17.27 9.87
N VAL A 171 10.64 16.85 9.08
CA VAL A 171 11.11 17.64 7.93
C VAL A 171 10.13 17.42 6.79
N GLN A 172 9.50 18.50 6.34
CA GLN A 172 8.63 18.44 5.17
C GLN A 172 9.46 18.14 3.92
N PRO A 173 9.12 17.08 3.18
CA PRO A 173 9.84 16.75 1.97
C PRO A 173 9.59 17.79 0.88
N THR A 174 10.62 18.07 0.07
CA THR A 174 10.45 18.95 -1.10
C THR A 174 9.70 18.19 -2.20
N VAL A 175 8.63 18.78 -2.72
CA VAL A 175 7.87 18.22 -3.85
C VAL A 175 8.81 17.92 -5.01
N GLY A 176 8.78 16.69 -5.53
CA GLY A 176 9.64 16.24 -6.63
C GLY A 176 10.90 15.47 -6.19
N GLN A 177 11.32 15.55 -4.93
CA GLN A 177 12.37 14.67 -4.39
C GLN A 177 11.80 13.30 -3.99
N LEU A 178 12.59 12.22 -4.06
CA LEU A 178 12.34 10.91 -3.44
C LEU A 178 10.89 10.38 -3.53
N HIS A 179 10.25 10.52 -4.69
CA HIS A 179 8.86 10.06 -4.98
C HIS A 179 7.73 10.91 -4.37
N TYR A 180 8.03 12.06 -3.75
CA TYR A 180 7.04 12.95 -3.18
C TYR A 180 6.21 13.67 -4.26
N ARG A 181 4.95 13.25 -4.39
CA ARG A 181 3.86 14.06 -4.95
C ARG A 181 3.32 15.00 -3.87
N LYS A 182 2.49 15.96 -4.25
CA LYS A 182 1.78 16.92 -3.38
C LYS A 182 1.13 16.33 -2.12
N GLY A 183 0.81 15.03 -2.09
CA GLY A 183 0.28 14.39 -0.89
C GLY A 183 -1.13 14.84 -0.51
N GLU A 184 -1.90 15.36 -1.49
CA GLU A 184 -3.25 15.86 -1.25
C GLU A 184 -4.15 14.73 -0.70
N ILE A 185 -4.93 15.07 0.33
CA ILE A 185 -6.01 14.23 0.83
C ILE A 185 -7.17 14.30 -0.17
N ASP A 186 -7.79 13.16 -0.44
CA ASP A 186 -8.97 13.02 -1.31
C ASP A 186 -8.80 13.58 -2.73
N GLU A 187 -7.58 13.64 -3.25
CA GLU A 187 -7.29 14.10 -4.62
C GLU A 187 -8.06 13.31 -5.68
N TRP A 188 -8.33 12.04 -5.40
CA TRP A 188 -9.15 11.17 -6.25
C TRP A 188 -10.52 11.78 -6.58
N LYS A 189 -11.13 12.56 -5.68
CA LYS A 189 -12.45 13.20 -5.91
C LYS A 189 -12.45 14.15 -7.12
N ARG A 190 -11.30 14.76 -7.40
CA ARG A 190 -11.13 15.70 -8.52
C ARG A 190 -10.56 15.03 -9.78
N VAL A 191 -9.84 13.92 -9.61
CA VAL A 191 -9.13 13.25 -10.71
C VAL A 191 -9.96 12.14 -11.34
N PHE A 192 -10.73 11.40 -10.54
CA PHE A 192 -11.57 10.32 -11.07
C PHE A 192 -12.81 10.91 -11.72
N SER A 193 -13.26 10.32 -12.83
CA SER A 193 -14.57 10.63 -13.40
C SER A 193 -15.69 10.13 -12.47
N PRO A 194 -16.93 10.64 -12.61
CA PRO A 194 -18.08 10.13 -11.85
C PRO A 194 -18.26 8.61 -11.99
N GLU A 195 -18.04 8.05 -13.17
CA GLU A 195 -18.15 6.62 -13.45
C GLU A 195 -17.04 5.82 -12.75
N GLN A 196 -15.82 6.35 -12.72
CA GLN A 196 -14.70 5.76 -11.99
C GLN A 196 -14.92 5.77 -10.48
N ILE A 197 -15.51 6.84 -9.94
CA ILE A 197 -15.90 6.92 -8.53
C ILE A 197 -16.96 5.86 -8.22
N ALA A 198 -18.02 5.79 -9.03
CA ALA A 198 -19.09 4.80 -8.86
C ALA A 198 -18.56 3.37 -8.93
N ARG A 199 -17.67 3.07 -9.89
CA ARG A 199 -17.02 1.76 -9.99
C ARG A 199 -16.16 1.45 -8.78
N ALA A 200 -15.36 2.41 -8.30
CA ALA A 200 -14.57 2.22 -7.09
C ALA A 200 -15.46 1.94 -5.88
N HIS A 201 -16.59 2.64 -5.73
CA HIS A 201 -17.56 2.40 -4.65
C HIS A 201 -18.20 1.02 -4.72
N GLN A 202 -18.35 0.43 -5.91
CA GLN A 202 -18.84 -0.95 -6.06
C GLN A 202 -17.82 -2.00 -5.63
N ILE A 203 -16.52 -1.69 -5.78
CA ILE A 203 -15.42 -2.59 -5.42
C ILE A 203 -15.10 -2.50 -3.93
N ILE A 204 -15.18 -1.31 -3.35
CA ILE A 204 -14.79 -1.05 -1.96
C ILE A 204 -15.97 -1.32 -1.03
N PRO A 205 -15.87 -2.26 -0.07
CA PRO A 205 -16.94 -2.53 0.88
C PRO A 205 -17.31 -1.30 1.72
N THR A 206 -18.60 -1.14 2.01
CA THR A 206 -19.12 -0.02 2.81
C THR A 206 -18.42 0.12 4.16
N ALA A 207 -18.11 -0.99 4.83
CA ALA A 207 -17.39 -0.99 6.10
C ALA A 207 -15.99 -0.35 5.97
N LEU A 208 -15.31 -0.58 4.84
CA LEU A 208 -14.01 0.01 4.57
C LEU A 208 -14.13 1.51 4.27
N LEU A 209 -15.14 1.92 3.47
CA LEU A 209 -15.45 3.33 3.19
C LEU A 209 -15.72 4.14 4.47
N GLN A 210 -16.52 3.58 5.37
CA GLN A 210 -16.85 4.17 6.66
C GLN A 210 -15.59 4.41 7.51
N ARG A 211 -14.66 3.45 7.55
CA ARG A 211 -13.39 3.59 8.28
C ARG A 211 -12.50 4.74 7.78
N PHE A 212 -12.65 5.16 6.52
CA PHE A 212 -11.92 6.30 5.96
C PHE A 212 -12.71 7.61 5.95
N ASN A 213 -13.93 7.64 6.53
CA ASN A 213 -14.84 8.79 6.53
C ASN A 213 -15.15 9.30 5.12
N THR A 214 -15.50 8.38 4.21
CA THR A 214 -15.76 8.67 2.79
C THR A 214 -16.97 7.95 2.23
#